data_AF-Q56ZZ6-F1
#
_entry.id   AF-Q56ZZ6-F1
#
_cell.length_a   1.000
_cell.length_b   1.000
_cell.length_c   1.000
_cell.angle_alpha   90.00
_cell.angle_beta   90.00
_cell.angle_gamma   90.00
#
_symmetry.space_group_name_H-M   'P 1'
#
loop_
_entity.id
_entity.type
_entity.pdbx_description
1 polymer ?
#
loop_
_entity_poly.entity_id
_entity_poly.type
_entity_poly.pdbx_seq_one_letter_code
_entity_poly.pdbx_strand_id
1 'polypeptide(L)' 'ILRVEENREFESSFMEDMGADRQRSALSRGPARVKVMVMPGFYVLDRVLRCKVLCRYKSLG' A
#
# COMPACT_ATOMS: atom_id res chain seq x y z
N ILE A 1 -8.74 -13.41 -6.97
CA ILE A 1 -8.09 -12.87 -5.74
C ILE A 1 -6.98 -11.94 -6.18
N LEU A 2 -7.05 -10.66 -5.84
CA LEU A 2 -6.03 -9.67 -6.18
C LEU A 2 -4.88 -9.79 -5.17
N ARG A 3 -3.68 -10.05 -5.67
CA ARG A 3 -2.45 -10.08 -4.87
C ARG A 3 -1.49 -9.03 -5.41
N VAL A 4 -0.60 -8.56 -4.55
CA VAL A 4 0.41 -7.56 -4.89
C VAL A 4 1.77 -8.05 -4.44
N GLU A 5 2.73 -7.94 -5.34
CA GLU A 5 4.10 -8.40 -5.11
C GLU A 5 4.90 -7.39 -4.26
N GLU A 6 5.94 -7.89 -3.60
CA GLU A 6 6.93 -7.03 -2.96
C GLU A 6 7.56 -6.07 -4.00
N ASN A 7 7.93 -4.87 -3.55
CA ASN A 7 8.51 -3.80 -4.35
C ASN A 7 7.60 -3.21 -5.43
N ARG A 8 6.32 -3.60 -5.52
CA ARG A 8 5.36 -2.88 -6.36
C ARG A 8 5.14 -1.46 -5.82
N GLU A 9 4.89 -0.51 -6.72
CA GLU A 9 4.52 0.85 -6.31
C GLU A 9 3.15 0.86 -5.65
N PHE A 10 3.00 1.68 -4.60
CA PHE A 10 1.74 1.80 -3.88
C PHE A 10 0.72 2.57 -4.72
N GLU A 11 -0.45 1.97 -4.91
CA GLU A 11 -1.56 2.55 -5.65
C GLU A 11 -2.82 2.54 -4.77
N SER A 12 -3.25 3.72 -4.31
CA SER A 12 -4.36 3.85 -3.34
C SER A 12 -5.73 3.42 -3.88
N SER A 13 -5.86 3.28 -5.21
CA SER A 13 -7.06 2.81 -5.90
C SER A 13 -7.42 1.37 -5.55
N PHE A 14 -6.42 0.52 -5.30
CA PHE A 14 -6.62 -0.89 -4.95
C PHE A 14 -5.77 -1.37 -3.77
N MET A 15 -5.00 -0.49 -3.14
CA MET A 15 -4.20 -0.79 -1.95
C MET A 15 -4.51 0.15 -0.78
N GLU A 16 -4.41 -0.38 0.44
CA GLU A 16 -4.51 0.35 1.69
C GLU A 16 -3.24 0.11 2.52
N ASP A 17 -2.48 1.18 2.82
CA ASP A 17 -1.29 1.07 3.66
C ASP A 17 -1.66 1.10 5.14
N MET A 18 -1.47 -0.05 5.80
CA MET A 18 -1.76 -0.26 7.21
C MET A 18 -0.77 0.48 8.13
N GLY A 19 0.36 0.95 7.62
CA GLY A 19 1.39 1.68 8.37
C GLY A 19 1.23 3.19 8.36
N ALA A 20 0.26 3.73 7.58
CA ALA A 20 0.19 5.16 7.28
C ALA A 20 0.03 6.05 8.52
N ASP A 21 -0.79 5.67 9.50
CA ASP A 21 -1.02 6.49 10.71
C ASP A 21 0.23 6.72 11.55
N ARG A 22 1.15 5.75 11.57
CA ARG A 22 2.40 5.87 12.35
C ARG A 22 3.42 6.80 11.71
N GLN A 23 3.26 7.13 10.43
CA GLN A 23 4.27 7.85 9.65
C GLN A 23 3.72 9.07 8.90
N ARG A 24 2.45 9.44 9.09
CA ARG A 24 1.86 10.73 8.65
C ARG A 24 2.59 11.95 9.24
N SER A 25 3.34 11.78 10.32
CA SER A 25 4.14 12.81 10.98
C SER A 25 5.47 13.14 10.28
N ALA A 26 5.91 12.35 9.29
CA ALA A 26 7.11 12.64 8.50
C ALA A 26 6.73 13.22 7.14
N LEU A 27 6.82 14.55 7.04
CA LEU A 27 6.62 15.35 5.84
C LEU A 27 7.42 14.80 4.64
N SER A 28 6.79 14.79 3.47
CA SER A 28 7.38 14.51 2.16
C SER A 28 7.90 13.09 1.98
N ARG A 29 6.98 12.18 1.61
CA ARG A 29 7.31 10.79 1.28
C ARG A 29 7.45 10.64 -0.23
N GLY A 30 8.64 10.26 -0.69
CA GLY A 30 8.85 9.74 -2.04
C GLY A 30 7.96 8.52 -2.32
N PRO A 31 7.94 8.00 -3.56
CA PRO A 31 7.01 6.94 -3.96
C PRO A 31 7.13 5.72 -3.04
N ALA A 32 6.01 5.40 -2.38
CA ALA A 32 5.92 4.28 -1.45
C ALA A 32 5.93 2.97 -2.25
N ARG A 33 6.67 1.97 -1.76
CA ARG A 33 6.71 0.64 -2.37
C ARG A 33 6.21 -0.41 -1.37
N VAL A 34 5.48 -1.40 -1.85
CA VAL A 34 4.98 -2.50 -1.04
C VAL A 34 6.15 -3.27 -0.43
N LYS A 35 6.18 -3.38 0.90
CA LYS A 35 7.05 -4.29 1.64
C LYS A 35 6.49 -5.70 1.59
N VAL A 36 5.22 -5.81 1.96
CA VAL A 36 4.54 -7.09 2.13
C VAL A 36 3.03 -6.86 2.08
N MET A 37 2.33 -7.82 1.49
CA MET A 37 0.88 -7.91 1.55
C MET A 37 0.46 -8.61 2.85
N VAL A 38 -0.44 -7.96 3.60
CA VAL A 38 -1.01 -8.49 4.85
C VAL A 38 -2.33 -9.22 4.57
N MET A 39 -3.18 -8.66 3.71
CA MET A 39 -4.42 -9.30 3.28
C MET A 39 -4.61 -9.13 1.77
N PRO A 40 -5.09 -10.19 1.07
CA PRO A 40 -5.41 -10.08 -0.34
C PRO A 40 -6.59 -9.15 -0.58
N GLY A 41 -6.64 -8.55 -1.77
CA GLY A 41 -7.77 -7.79 -2.27
C GLY A 41 -8.70 -8.65 -3.14
N PHE A 42 -9.84 -8.08 -3.51
CA PHE A 42 -10.84 -8.75 -4.34
C PHE A 42 -11.54 -7.74 -5.24
N TYR A 43 -11.88 -8.17 -6.45
CA TYR A 43 -12.91 -7.51 -7.24
C TYR A 43 -14.23 -8.19 -6.90
N VAL A 44 -15.20 -7.41 -6.41
CA VAL A 44 -16.54 -7.87 -6.08
C VAL A 44 -17.50 -7.03 -6.88
N LEU A 45 -18.14 -7.65 -7.88
CA LEU A 45 -18.92 -6.94 -8.89
C LEU A 45 -18.07 -5.84 -9.54
N ASP A 46 -18.46 -4.58 -9.37
CA ASP A 46 -17.81 -3.37 -9.89
C ASP A 46 -16.91 -2.67 -8.85
N ARG A 47 -16.71 -3.28 -7.67
CA ARG A 47 -15.97 -2.67 -6.56
C ARG A 47 -14.67 -3.40 -6.25
N VAL A 48 -13.69 -2.65 -5.78
CA VAL A 48 -12.42 -3.18 -5.29
C VAL A 48 -12.42 -3.22 -3.77
N LEU A 49 -12.32 -4.41 -3.21
CA LEU A 49 -11.86 -4.61 -1.84
C LEU A 49 -10.33 -4.56 -1.87
N ARG A 50 -9.77 -3.49 -1.31
CA ARG A 50 -8.33 -3.18 -1.43
C ARG A 50 -7.45 -4.23 -0.75
N CYS A 51 -6.29 -4.48 -1.33
CA CYS A 51 -5.22 -5.20 -0.64
C CYS A 51 -4.79 -4.38 0.58
N LYS A 52 -4.59 -5.04 1.73
CA LYS A 52 -3.93 -4.40 2.88
C LYS A 52 -2.45 -4.68 2.81
N VAL A 53 -1.64 -3.64 2.74
CA VAL A 53 -0.20 -3.73 2.56
C VAL A 53 0.51 -2.96 3.67
N LEU A 54 1.79 -3.28 3.87
CA LEU A 54 2.72 -2.40 4.54
C LEU A 54 3.66 -1.82 3.49
N CYS A 55 3.89 -0.51 3.53
CA CYS A 55 4.80 0.15 2.60
C CYS A 55 6.16 0.49 3.23
N ARG A 56 7.21 0.43 2.40
CA ARG A 56 8.49 1.11 2.65
C ARG A 56 8.46 2.44 1.94
N TYR A 57 9.03 3.44 2.60
CA TYR A 57 9.05 4.80 2.10
C TYR A 57 10.50 5.25 2.04
N LYS A 58 10.86 5.92 0.94
CA LYS A 58 12.17 6.57 0.86
C LYS A 58 12.15 7.75 1.83
N SER A 59 13.09 7.79 2.77
CA SER A 59 13.43 9.03 3.46
C SER A 59 14.00 9.97 2.40
N LEU A 60 13.41 11.15 2.26
CA LEU A 60 14.09 12.25 1.60
C LEU A 60 15.15 12.70 2.60
N GLY A 61 16.41 12.34 2.33
CA GLY A 61 17.55 12.82 3.11
C GLY A 61 17.76 14.31 2.92
#